data_AF-A0A1C0U6J8-F1
#
_entry.id   AF-A0A1C0U6J8-F1
#
_cell.length_a   1.000
_cell.length_b   1.000
_cell.length_c   1.000
_cell.angle_alpha   90.00
_cell.angle_beta   90.00
_cell.angle_gamma   90.00
#
_symmetry.space_group_name_H-M   'P 1'
#
loop_
_entity.id
_entity.type
_entity.pdbx_description
1 polymer ?
#
loop_
_entity_poly.entity_id
_entity_poly.type
_entity_poly.pdbx_seq_one_letter_code
_entity_poly.pdbx_strand_id
1 'polypeptide(L)' 'MLVKKYYPFGFTMDESIPKPIALELVAIKQVLMTILARMEPEKRQGIVEDLSNVDSPIMNDIVKNLKLIDQD' A
#
# COMPACT_ATOMS: atom_id res chain seq x y z
N MET A 1 -10.43 0.38 23.97
CA MET A 1 -9.60 -0.76 23.52
C MET A 1 -9.17 -0.45 22.10
N LEU A 2 -7.87 -0.30 21.81
CA LEU A 2 -7.39 -0.16 20.43
C LEU A 2 -7.53 -1.54 19.77
N VAL A 3 -8.53 -1.72 18.91
CA VAL A 3 -8.69 -2.93 18.11
C VAL A 3 -7.48 -2.99 17.17
N LYS A 4 -6.52 -3.88 17.46
CA LYS A 4 -5.39 -4.13 16.57
C LYS A 4 -5.93 -4.88 15.36
N LYS A 5 -6.05 -4.18 14.24
CA LYS A 5 -6.50 -4.74 12.98
C LYS A 5 -5.29 -5.09 12.12
N TYR A 6 -5.29 -6.30 11.60
CA TYR A 6 -4.25 -6.79 10.70
C TYR A 6 -4.71 -6.61 9.26
N TYR A 7 -3.88 -5.99 8.43
CA TYR A 7 -4.12 -5.83 7.00
C TYR A 7 -3.07 -6.63 6.22
N PRO A 8 -3.47 -7.58 5.37
CA PRO A 8 -2.55 -8.40 4.58
C PRO A 8 -2.11 -7.63 3.32
N PHE A 9 -1.32 -6.56 3.48
CA PHE A 9 -0.83 -5.79 2.34
C PHE A 9 0.07 -6.65 1.44
N GLY A 10 -0.20 -6.64 0.15
CA GLY A 10 0.56 -7.37 -0.87
C GLY A 10 1.20 -6.42 -1.87
N PHE A 11 2.38 -6.78 -2.37
CA PHE A 11 3.09 -6.02 -3.40
C PHE A 11 3.66 -6.97 -4.44
N THR A 12 3.41 -6.65 -5.71
CA THR A 12 4.00 -7.26 -6.88
C THR A 12 5.47 -6.81 -7.00
N MET A 13 6.34 -7.76 -7.31
CA MET A 13 7.77 -7.55 -7.47
C MET A 13 8.25 -8.28 -8.72
N ASP A 14 9.22 -7.69 -9.42
CA ASP A 14 9.88 -8.32 -10.56
C ASP A 14 10.80 -9.45 -10.07
N GLU A 15 10.72 -10.63 -10.72
CA GLU A 15 11.51 -11.81 -10.36
C GLU A 15 13.03 -11.63 -10.57
N SER A 16 13.43 -10.66 -11.39
CA SER A 16 14.83 -10.29 -11.58
C SER A 16 15.46 -9.59 -10.37
N ILE A 17 14.64 -9.09 -9.43
CA ILE A 17 15.13 -8.42 -8.22
C ILE A 17 15.65 -9.47 -7.21
N PRO A 18 16.91 -9.36 -6.75
CA PRO A 18 17.43 -10.25 -5.72
C PRO A 18 16.56 -10.23 -4.45
N LYS A 19 16.26 -11.42 -3.92
CA LYS A 19 15.38 -11.60 -2.76
C LYS A 19 15.69 -10.67 -1.57
N PRO A 20 16.94 -10.46 -1.13
CA PRO A 20 17.23 -9.54 -0.03
C PRO A 20 16.76 -8.10 -0.31
N ILE A 21 17.00 -7.61 -1.52
CA ILE A 21 16.58 -6.27 -1.96
C ILE A 21 15.04 -6.20 -2.04
N ALA A 22 14.40 -7.26 -2.55
CA ALA A 22 12.95 -7.33 -2.61
C ALA A 22 12.31 -7.21 -1.21
N LEU A 23 12.90 -7.86 -0.20
CA LEU A 23 12.42 -7.79 1.18
C LEU A 23 12.57 -6.38 1.78
N GLU A 24 13.68 -5.70 1.53
CA GLU A 24 13.87 -4.30 1.97
C GLU A 24 12.86 -3.36 1.31
N LEU A 25 12.61 -3.53 0.01
CA LEU A 25 11.60 -2.74 -0.71
C LEU A 25 10.19 -3.01 -0.16
N VAL A 26 9.85 -4.26 0.15
CA VAL A 26 8.58 -4.58 0.82
C VAL A 26 8.49 -3.90 2.18
N ALA A 27 9.56 -3.92 2.99
CA ALA A 27 9.55 -3.26 4.29
C ALA A 27 9.27 -1.74 4.17
N ILE A 28 9.90 -1.07 3.20
CA ILE A 28 9.64 0.36 2.92
C ILE A 28 8.18 0.59 2.52
N LYS A 29 7.65 -0.24 1.60
CA LYS A 29 6.25 -0.14 1.15
C LYS A 29 5.26 -0.37 2.31
N GLN A 30 5.56 -1.29 3.24
CA GLN A 30 4.76 -1.52 4.45
C GLN A 30 4.74 -0.30 5.38
N VAL A 31 5.89 0.38 5.56
CA VAL A 31 5.97 1.63 6.32
C VAL A 31 5.14 2.73 5.65
N LEU A 32 5.24 2.87 4.32
CA LEU A 32 4.43 3.82 3.56
C LEU A 32 2.93 3.56 3.78
N MET A 33 2.47 2.32 3.62
CA MET A 33 1.06 1.95 3.86
C MET A 33 0.62 2.30 5.28
N THR A 34 1.48 2.08 6.26
CA THR A 34 1.23 2.38 7.67
C THR A 34 1.09 3.88 7.95
N ILE A 35 1.80 4.73 7.20
CA ILE A 35 1.65 6.18 7.27
C ILE A 35 0.35 6.62 6.59
N LEU A 36 0.10 6.13 5.37
CA LEU A 36 -1.11 6.46 4.61
C LEU A 36 -2.39 6.03 5.34
N ALA A 37 -2.37 4.87 6.01
CA ALA A 37 -3.47 4.36 6.84
C ALA A 37 -3.90 5.32 7.97
N ARG A 38 -2.99 6.20 8.42
CA ARG A 38 -3.28 7.19 9.48
C ARG A 38 -3.81 8.52 8.96
N MET A 39 -3.80 8.73 7.65
CA MET A 39 -4.37 9.94 7.05
C MET A 39 -5.90 9.92 7.17
N GLU A 40 -6.54 11.08 7.08
CA GLU A 40 -8.00 11.18 7.03
C GLU A 40 -8.55 10.47 5.77
N PRO A 41 -9.74 9.84 5.83
CA PRO A 41 -10.31 9.09 4.70
C PRO A 41 -10.39 9.90 3.40
N GLU A 42 -10.78 11.17 3.47
CA GLU A 42 -10.86 12.08 2.32
C GLU A 42 -9.50 12.27 1.62
N LYS A 43 -8.42 12.38 2.41
CA LYS A 43 -7.07 12.50 1.86
C LYS A 43 -6.60 11.19 1.24
N ARG A 44 -6.95 10.05 1.85
CA ARG A 44 -6.66 8.74 1.24
C ARG A 44 -7.40 8.55 -0.08
N GLN A 45 -8.65 9.00 -0.18
CA GLN A 45 -9.41 8.94 -1.43
C GLN A 45 -8.76 9.76 -2.54
N GLY A 46 -8.31 10.99 -2.25
CA GLY A 46 -7.57 11.79 -3.23
C GLY A 46 -6.29 11.07 -3.73
N ILE A 47 -5.53 10.46 -2.81
CA ILE A 47 -4.36 9.66 -3.18
C ILE A 47 -4.75 8.44 -4.03
N VAL A 48 -5.86 7.77 -3.71
CA VAL A 48 -6.35 6.64 -4.50
C VAL A 48 -6.71 7.08 -5.92
N GLU A 49 -7.38 8.22 -6.08
CA GLU A 49 -7.72 8.77 -7.40
C GLU A 49 -6.47 9.12 -8.20
N ASP A 50 -5.55 9.88 -7.61
CA ASP A 50 -4.30 10.29 -8.26
C ASP A 50 -3.48 9.08 -8.72
N LEU A 51 -3.32 8.08 -7.85
CA LEU A 51 -2.53 6.88 -8.15
C LEU A 51 -3.24 5.92 -9.11
N SER A 52 -4.58 5.90 -9.14
CA SER A 52 -5.34 5.05 -10.07
C SER A 52 -5.17 5.47 -11.53
N ASN A 53 -4.74 6.72 -11.76
CA ASN A 53 -4.49 7.25 -13.11
C ASN A 53 -3.06 6.94 -13.62
N VAL A 54 -2.23 6.27 -12.82
CA VAL A 54 -0.85 5.91 -13.20
C VAL A 54 -0.81 4.46 -13.66
N ASP A 55 -0.41 4.23 -14.91
CA ASP A 55 -0.18 2.88 -15.44
C ASP A 55 1.13 2.29 -14.90
N SER A 56 1.06 1.78 -13.66
CA SER A 56 2.18 1.16 -12.97
C SER A 56 1.68 0.04 -12.06
N PRO A 57 2.22 -1.19 -12.18
CA PRO A 57 1.86 -2.30 -11.29
C PRO A 57 2.04 -1.96 -9.80
N ILE A 58 3.08 -1.19 -9.48
CA ILE A 58 3.37 -0.78 -8.10
C ILE A 58 2.30 0.19 -7.58
N MET A 59 1.84 1.12 -8.41
CA MET A 59 0.78 2.08 -8.02
C MET A 59 -0.55 1.36 -7.84
N ASN A 60 -0.85 0.39 -8.71
CA ASN A 60 -2.04 -0.46 -8.60
C ASN A 60 -2.05 -1.24 -7.26
N ASP A 61 -0.91 -1.75 -6.82
CA ASP A 61 -0.80 -2.43 -5.52
C ASP A 61 -1.07 -1.48 -4.34
N ILE A 62 -0.55 -0.25 -4.38
CA ILE A 62 -0.80 0.76 -3.35
C ILE A 62 -2.29 1.10 -3.29
N VAL A 63 -2.92 1.36 -4.44
CA VAL A 63 -4.36 1.63 -4.54
C VAL A 63 -5.18 0.47 -3.96
N LYS A 64 -4.86 -0.77 -4.34
CA LYS A 64 -5.54 -1.97 -3.82
C LYS A 64 -5.40 -2.06 -2.30
N ASN A 65 -4.21 -1.82 -1.77
CA ASN A 65 -3.95 -1.88 -0.34
C ASN A 65 -4.65 -0.76 0.44
N LEU A 66 -4.76 0.46 -0.12
CA LEU A 66 -5.50 1.56 0.50
C LEU A 66 -6.99 1.25 0.57
N LYS A 67 -7.57 0.69 -0.50
CA LYS A 67 -8.98 0.27 -0.52
C LYS A 67 -9.30 -0.79 0.54
N LEU A 68 -8.36 -1.66 0.89
CA LEU A 68 -8.53 -2.63 1.99
C LEU A 68 -8.66 -1.96 3.38
N ILE A 69 -8.13 -0.75 3.54
CA ILE A 69 -8.21 -0.01 4.81
C ILE A 69 -9.60 0.63 4.96
N ASP A 70 -10.17 1.11 3.85
CA ASP A 70 -11.43 1.85 3.79
C ASP A 70 -12.69 0.97 3.65
N GLN A 71 -12.52 -0.33 3.37
CA GLN A 71 -13.63 -1.30 3.22
C GLN A 71 -14.21 -1.83 4.54
N ASP A 72 -13.81 -1.25 5.67
CA ASP A 72 -14.23 -1.58 7.03
C ASP A 72 -14.52 -0.31 7.83
#